data_AF-A0A937Z4J9-F1
#
_entry.id   AF-A0A937Z4J9-F1
#
_cell.length_a   1.000
_cell.length_b   1.000
_cell.length_c   1.000
_cell.angle_alpha   90.00
_cell.angle_beta   90.00
_cell.angle_gamma   90.00
#
_symmetry.space_group_name_H-M   'P 1'
#
loop_
_entity.id
_entity.type
_entity.pdbx_description
1 polymer ?
#
loop_
_entity_poly.entity_id
_entity_poly.type
_entity_poly.pdbx_seq_one_letter_code
_entity_poly.pdbx_strand_id
1 'polypeptide(L)'
;MLGTMLGVAVVACLPPACAAGVLVEAESFEDHGGWMLDAQFLDVMGSSYLIAHGLGRSVANARTAVSIPRSGAHRVWVRTKDWVPSHHPGVFRLAVSGDELAVTFGNQGTGWLWQEGGTVVLPRGRVEVELRDLTGFDGRCDALYFAPEGTAAPPDDPAALASWRRGVLGLPDRPPSAGRFDAVVVGGGIPGCAAALTAARLGLRVALIQNRPVLGGNASAEIGITPRGAESALVREVAGPNREAVLRAERSLELYLGWHVFAARKRGDRIAAVVARSTATSRELSFAAPVFIDCTGTGAVGALAGADFRMGREGRAEFAESLAPEAADAMHHGSTVIFATRMAALPTSFPDVPWAEAVSRGYSDLGGQVVDQHDNVGGLTHFWEYGQYLDPLREAEAIRDHLLCAVYGAFATAKRLHPERNANLELARVGIVPAGGESR
;
A
#
# COMPACT_ATOMS: atom_id res chain seq x y z
N MET A 1 -28.87 68.55 2.75
CA MET A 1 -28.68 67.16 2.33
C MET A 1 -27.63 66.52 3.24
N LEU A 2 -28.05 65.95 4.37
CA LEU A 2 -27.20 65.06 5.17
C LEU A 2 -27.56 63.63 4.78
N GLY A 3 -26.62 62.91 4.17
CA GLY A 3 -26.77 61.50 3.80
C GLY A 3 -26.20 60.61 4.90
N THR A 4 -27.08 59.94 5.63
CA THR A 4 -26.73 58.92 6.63
C THR A 4 -26.40 57.61 5.91
N MET A 5 -25.13 57.19 5.91
CA MET A 5 -24.76 55.84 5.48
C MET A 5 -25.01 54.85 6.61
N LEU A 6 -26.00 53.97 6.45
CA LEU A 6 -26.20 52.79 7.28
C LEU A 6 -25.15 51.73 6.89
N GLY A 7 -24.18 51.49 7.76
CA GLY A 7 -23.29 50.33 7.65
C GLY A 7 -24.02 49.07 8.11
N VAL A 8 -24.33 48.17 7.18
CA VAL A 8 -24.81 46.82 7.50
C VAL A 8 -23.61 45.99 7.94
N ALA A 9 -23.52 45.72 9.24
CA ALA A 9 -22.59 44.75 9.78
C ALA A 9 -23.05 43.34 9.39
N VAL A 10 -22.41 42.75 8.39
CA VAL A 10 -22.53 41.32 8.10
C VAL A 10 -21.83 40.56 9.22
N VAL A 11 -22.58 40.14 10.22
CA VAL A 11 -22.13 39.12 11.17
C VAL A 11 -22.00 37.83 10.38
N ALA A 12 -20.77 37.49 9.99
CA ALA A 12 -20.45 36.16 9.52
C ALA A 12 -20.69 35.19 10.67
N CYS A 13 -21.85 34.57 10.72
CA CYS A 13 -22.07 33.37 11.53
C CYS A 13 -21.10 32.31 11.01
N LEU A 14 -19.98 32.14 11.72
CA LEU A 14 -19.22 30.91 11.66
C LEU A 14 -20.22 29.77 11.90
N PRO A 15 -20.30 28.74 11.03
CA PRO A 15 -21.10 27.59 11.34
C PRO A 15 -20.66 27.06 12.72
N PRO A 16 -21.61 26.62 13.57
CA PRO A 16 -21.25 26.03 14.84
C PRO A 16 -20.23 24.93 14.55
N ALA A 17 -19.12 24.92 15.29
CA ALA A 17 -18.20 23.81 15.28
C ALA A 17 -18.98 22.58 15.77
N CYS A 18 -19.65 21.90 14.84
CA CYS A 18 -20.08 20.52 15.00
C CYS A 18 -18.84 19.81 15.54
N ALA A 19 -18.96 19.17 16.70
CA ALA A 19 -17.85 18.43 17.26
C ALA A 19 -17.49 17.34 16.24
N ALA A 20 -16.50 17.60 15.40
CA ALA A 20 -16.03 16.63 14.43
C ALA A 20 -15.58 15.40 15.22
N GLY A 21 -16.01 14.22 14.78
CA GLY A 21 -15.53 12.97 15.37
C GLY A 21 -14.02 12.82 15.19
N VAL A 22 -13.45 11.80 15.82
CA VAL A 22 -12.00 11.54 15.72
C VAL A 22 -11.76 10.45 14.69
N LEU A 23 -11.15 10.82 13.57
CA LEU A 23 -10.61 9.86 12.59
C LEU A 23 -9.21 9.44 13.03
N VAL A 24 -8.98 8.14 13.05
CA VAL A 24 -7.69 7.52 13.36
C VAL A 24 -7.34 6.65 12.17
N GLU A 25 -6.34 7.08 11.41
CA GLU A 25 -5.81 6.32 10.27
C GLU A 25 -4.95 5.17 10.81
N ALA A 26 -5.21 3.94 10.36
CA ALA A 26 -4.55 2.76 10.92
C ALA A 26 -3.04 2.79 10.70
N GLU A 27 -2.58 3.35 9.58
CA GLU A 27 -1.16 3.56 9.30
C GLU A 27 -0.45 4.45 10.33
N SER A 28 -1.20 5.30 11.05
CA SER A 28 -0.68 6.22 12.06
C SER A 28 -0.52 5.60 13.45
N PHE A 29 -0.78 4.29 13.59
CA PHE A 29 -0.62 3.60 14.86
C PHE A 29 0.84 3.66 15.35
N GLU A 30 1.03 3.94 16.64
CA GLU A 30 2.35 4.07 17.27
C GLU A 30 3.14 2.75 17.25
N ASP A 31 2.43 1.62 17.39
CA ASP A 31 2.98 0.27 17.32
C ASP A 31 2.11 -0.58 16.38
N HIS A 32 2.68 -1.13 15.32
CA HIS A 32 1.94 -2.02 14.40
C HIS A 32 1.88 -3.46 14.91
N GLY A 33 2.62 -3.82 15.97
CA GLY A 33 2.73 -5.19 16.44
C GLY A 33 3.24 -6.10 15.33
N GLY A 34 2.41 -7.06 14.91
CA GLY A 34 2.68 -7.91 13.74
C GLY A 34 1.86 -7.55 12.50
N TRP A 35 1.06 -6.48 12.54
CA TRP A 35 0.42 -5.92 11.35
C TRP A 35 1.46 -5.23 10.48
N MET A 36 1.24 -5.22 9.17
CA MET A 36 2.11 -4.52 8.23
C MET A 36 1.38 -3.37 7.57
N LEU A 37 2.11 -2.28 7.32
CA LEU A 37 1.63 -1.16 6.53
C LEU A 37 1.62 -1.55 5.05
N ASP A 38 0.45 -1.45 4.41
CA ASP A 38 0.31 -1.57 2.97
C ASP A 38 -0.10 -0.24 2.35
N ALA A 39 0.73 0.21 1.40
CA ALA A 39 0.58 1.47 0.68
C ALA A 39 0.58 1.27 -0.85
N GLN A 40 0.39 0.04 -1.33
CA GLN A 40 0.47 -0.27 -2.75
C GLN A 40 -0.73 0.24 -3.56
N PHE A 41 -1.89 0.31 -2.92
CA PHE A 41 -3.16 0.54 -3.62
C PHE A 41 -3.74 1.94 -3.37
N LEU A 42 -2.93 2.92 -2.94
CA LEU A 42 -3.43 4.27 -2.62
C LEU A 42 -4.24 4.89 -3.76
N ASP A 43 -3.88 4.61 -5.02
CA ASP A 43 -4.57 5.17 -6.19
C ASP A 43 -6.01 4.64 -6.36
N VAL A 44 -6.29 3.44 -5.84
CA VAL A 44 -7.63 2.82 -5.88
C VAL A 44 -8.35 3.02 -4.55
N MET A 45 -7.64 2.81 -3.45
CA MET A 45 -8.19 2.77 -2.09
C MET A 45 -8.32 4.14 -1.43
N GLY A 46 -7.50 5.11 -1.85
CA GLY A 46 -7.45 6.47 -1.34
C GLY A 46 -6.59 6.66 -0.08
N SER A 47 -6.17 5.56 0.57
CA SER A 47 -5.37 5.55 1.80
C SER A 47 -4.48 4.31 1.90
N SER A 48 -3.48 4.37 2.78
CA SER A 48 -2.79 3.17 3.26
C SER A 48 -3.69 2.42 4.25
N TYR A 49 -3.32 1.20 4.60
CA TYR A 49 -4.01 0.43 5.63
C TYR A 49 -3.07 -0.56 6.31
N LEU A 50 -3.49 -1.11 7.45
CA LEU A 50 -2.80 -2.21 8.12
C LEU A 50 -3.37 -3.56 7.69
N ILE A 51 -2.48 -4.53 7.46
CA ILE A 51 -2.81 -5.92 7.08
C ILE A 51 -2.17 -6.94 8.06
N ALA A 52 -2.97 -7.88 8.56
CA ALA A 52 -2.56 -8.94 9.48
C ALA A 52 -2.09 -10.21 8.74
N HIS A 53 -0.88 -10.16 8.17
CA HIS A 53 -0.32 -11.25 7.36
C HIS A 53 0.42 -12.32 8.20
N GLY A 54 -0.35 -13.05 9.00
CA GLY A 54 0.20 -14.01 9.97
C GLY A 54 0.42 -15.43 9.45
N LEU A 55 0.15 -15.69 8.17
CA LEU A 55 0.26 -17.02 7.53
C LEU A 55 -0.56 -18.10 8.27
N GLY A 56 -1.76 -17.75 8.71
CA GLY A 56 -2.66 -18.63 9.46
C GLY A 56 -2.38 -18.72 10.97
N ARG A 57 -1.59 -17.79 11.51
CA ARG A 57 -1.40 -17.58 12.95
C ARG A 57 -1.69 -16.13 13.28
N SER A 58 -2.44 -15.86 14.33
CA SER A 58 -2.73 -14.47 14.68
C SER A 58 -1.45 -13.66 14.92
N VAL A 59 -1.42 -12.44 14.42
CA VAL A 59 -0.31 -11.51 14.62
C VAL A 59 -0.44 -10.74 15.94
N ALA A 60 0.68 -10.22 16.43
CA ALA A 60 0.66 -9.35 17.61
C ALA A 60 -0.18 -8.08 17.35
N ASN A 61 -0.93 -7.63 18.35
CA ASN A 61 -1.85 -6.51 18.24
C ASN A 61 -1.15 -5.22 17.77
N ALA A 62 -1.75 -4.50 16.83
CA ALA A 62 -1.40 -3.10 16.58
C ALA A 62 -2.05 -2.22 17.65
N ARG A 63 -1.36 -1.18 18.11
CA ARG A 63 -1.78 -0.33 19.21
C ARG A 63 -1.49 1.14 18.92
N THR A 64 -2.37 2.00 19.38
CA THR A 64 -2.15 3.44 19.39
C THR A 64 -2.97 4.10 20.48
N ALA A 65 -2.69 5.38 20.69
CA ALA A 65 -3.44 6.20 21.61
C ALA A 65 -4.16 7.33 20.89
N VAL A 66 -5.45 7.47 21.19
CA VAL A 66 -6.35 8.40 20.52
C VAL A 66 -6.73 9.50 21.50
N SER A 67 -6.67 10.76 21.06
CA SER A 67 -7.09 11.90 21.87
C SER A 67 -8.57 12.20 21.64
N ILE A 68 -9.41 11.87 22.62
CA ILE A 68 -10.85 12.13 22.59
C ILE A 68 -11.13 13.56 23.09
N PRO A 69 -11.75 14.43 22.27
CA PRO A 69 -11.90 15.85 22.60
C PRO A 69 -12.96 16.12 23.67
N ARG A 70 -13.97 15.25 23.80
CA ARG A 70 -15.11 15.41 24.73
C ARG A 70 -15.52 14.05 25.30
N SER A 71 -15.82 14.00 26.59
CA SER A 71 -16.38 12.79 27.20
C SER A 71 -17.79 12.53 26.66
N GLY A 72 -18.17 11.27 26.48
CA GLY A 72 -19.53 10.89 26.12
C GLY A 72 -19.62 9.62 25.29
N ALA A 73 -20.83 9.32 24.82
CA ALA A 73 -21.10 8.23 23.90
C ALA A 73 -20.52 8.57 22.50
N HIS A 74 -19.73 7.63 21.97
CA HIS A 74 -19.15 7.70 20.64
C HIS A 74 -19.57 6.47 19.85
N ARG A 75 -20.11 6.68 18.66
CA ARG A 75 -20.35 5.59 17.71
C ARG A 75 -19.04 5.26 17.01
N VAL A 76 -18.68 3.98 17.00
CA VAL A 76 -17.45 3.51 16.38
C VAL A 76 -17.74 2.98 14.99
N TRP A 77 -17.02 3.49 14.00
CA TRP A 77 -16.98 2.95 12.65
C TRP A 77 -15.58 2.46 12.33
N VAL A 78 -15.46 1.32 11.66
CA VAL A 78 -14.17 0.75 11.25
C VAL A 78 -14.21 0.52 9.75
N ARG A 79 -13.28 1.14 9.01
CA ARG A 79 -13.13 0.90 7.57
C ARG A 79 -12.30 -0.35 7.35
N THR A 80 -12.91 -1.35 6.73
CA THR A 80 -12.34 -2.68 6.57
C THR A 80 -12.71 -3.27 5.22
N LYS A 81 -12.06 -4.37 4.85
CA LYS A 81 -12.38 -5.17 3.67
C LYS A 81 -12.41 -6.63 4.06
N ASP A 82 -13.50 -7.28 3.71
CA ASP A 82 -13.57 -8.72 3.63
C ASP A 82 -13.03 -9.19 2.28
N TRP A 83 -11.81 -9.71 2.28
CA TRP A 83 -11.12 -10.06 1.05
C TRP A 83 -11.53 -11.44 0.50
N VAL A 84 -12.23 -12.27 1.30
CA VAL A 84 -12.87 -13.51 0.85
C VAL A 84 -14.25 -13.66 1.51
N PRO A 85 -15.29 -13.02 0.96
CA PRO A 85 -16.61 -12.95 1.58
C PRO A 85 -17.33 -14.27 1.82
N SER A 86 -16.89 -15.36 1.18
CA SER A 86 -17.48 -16.68 1.40
C SER A 86 -17.05 -17.33 2.72
N HIS A 87 -15.94 -16.88 3.32
CA HIS A 87 -15.34 -17.54 4.50
C HIS A 87 -14.80 -16.57 5.56
N HIS A 88 -14.68 -15.27 5.26
CA HIS A 88 -14.20 -14.24 6.19
C HIS A 88 -12.85 -14.57 6.85
N PRO A 89 -11.80 -14.95 6.09
CA PRO A 89 -10.54 -15.37 6.68
C PRO A 89 -9.78 -14.21 7.33
N GLY A 90 -10.03 -12.95 6.95
CA GLY A 90 -9.32 -11.77 7.46
C GLY A 90 -10.04 -11.03 8.58
N VAL A 91 -10.53 -11.74 9.60
CA VAL A 91 -11.31 -11.11 10.68
C VAL A 91 -10.47 -10.66 11.88
N PHE A 92 -10.89 -9.57 12.51
CA PHE A 92 -10.23 -9.00 13.69
C PHE A 92 -11.22 -8.37 14.68
N ARG A 93 -10.75 -8.06 15.89
CA ARG A 93 -11.48 -7.30 16.92
C ARG A 93 -10.83 -5.95 17.15
N LEU A 94 -11.64 -5.01 17.62
CA LEU A 94 -11.18 -3.74 18.17
C LEU A 94 -11.29 -3.80 19.69
N ALA A 95 -10.27 -3.35 20.40
CA ALA A 95 -10.35 -3.07 21.83
C ALA A 95 -10.09 -1.59 22.10
N VAL A 96 -10.85 -1.00 23.02
CA VAL A 96 -10.74 0.41 23.42
C VAL A 96 -10.61 0.47 24.93
N SER A 97 -9.50 1.05 25.42
CA SER A 97 -9.13 1.06 26.84
C SER A 97 -9.08 -0.33 27.48
N GLY A 98 -8.71 -1.35 26.69
CA GLY A 98 -8.65 -2.75 27.12
C GLY A 98 -9.95 -3.53 26.93
N ASP A 99 -11.10 -2.85 26.81
CA ASP A 99 -12.40 -3.46 26.59
C ASP A 99 -12.60 -3.82 25.12
N GLU A 100 -12.83 -5.10 24.84
CA GLU A 100 -13.03 -5.60 23.48
C GLU A 100 -14.48 -5.39 23.01
N LEU A 101 -14.65 -4.86 21.80
CA LEU A 101 -15.95 -4.66 21.20
C LEU A 101 -16.53 -6.02 20.74
N ALA A 102 -17.82 -6.22 20.98
CA ALA A 102 -18.53 -7.47 20.63
C ALA A 102 -18.68 -7.71 19.12
N VAL A 103 -18.32 -6.75 18.27
CA VAL A 103 -18.36 -6.86 16.80
C VAL A 103 -17.07 -7.46 16.25
N THR A 104 -17.17 -8.41 15.33
CA THR A 104 -16.05 -8.92 14.54
C THR A 104 -15.99 -8.12 13.24
N PHE A 105 -14.84 -7.53 12.93
CA PHE A 105 -14.64 -6.72 11.71
C PHE A 105 -14.00 -7.54 10.59
N GLY A 106 -14.15 -7.08 9.35
CA GLY A 106 -13.56 -7.73 8.16
C GLY A 106 -14.39 -8.90 7.62
N ASN A 107 -15.69 -8.91 7.89
CA ASN A 107 -16.62 -9.98 7.52
C ASN A 107 -17.90 -9.48 6.83
N GLN A 108 -17.85 -8.31 6.20
CA GLN A 108 -18.99 -7.71 5.51
C GLN A 108 -18.59 -7.17 4.14
N GLY A 109 -19.53 -7.25 3.20
CA GLY A 109 -19.41 -6.68 1.86
C GLY A 109 -18.43 -7.42 0.94
N THR A 110 -18.16 -6.81 -0.22
CA THR A 110 -17.26 -7.36 -1.26
C THR A 110 -16.09 -6.42 -1.59
N GLY A 111 -15.95 -5.34 -0.84
CA GLY A 111 -14.94 -4.31 -1.02
C GLY A 111 -14.73 -3.55 0.28
N TRP A 112 -14.06 -2.41 0.18
CA TRP A 112 -13.83 -1.55 1.33
C TRP A 112 -15.10 -0.81 1.73
N LEU A 113 -15.45 -0.88 3.01
CA LEU A 113 -16.63 -0.24 3.59
C LEU A 113 -16.43 0.14 5.05
N TRP A 114 -17.31 1.00 5.56
CA TRP A 114 -17.43 1.28 6.99
C TRP A 114 -18.35 0.29 7.70
N GLN A 115 -17.79 -0.51 8.61
CA GLN A 115 -18.55 -1.44 9.45
C GLN A 115 -18.84 -0.80 10.81
N GLU A 116 -20.09 -0.89 11.28
CA GLU A 116 -20.50 -0.35 12.59
C GLU A 116 -19.97 -1.23 13.73
N GLY A 117 -19.23 -0.63 14.65
CA GLY A 117 -18.69 -1.28 15.85
C GLY A 117 -19.59 -1.17 17.09
N GLY A 118 -20.67 -0.39 17.01
CA GLY A 118 -21.53 -0.04 18.14
C GLY A 118 -21.12 1.26 18.83
N THR A 119 -21.61 1.47 20.05
CA THR A 119 -21.38 2.69 20.83
C THR A 119 -20.50 2.37 22.04
N VAL A 120 -19.49 3.22 22.28
CA VAL A 120 -18.62 3.18 23.47
C VAL A 120 -18.72 4.49 24.24
N VAL A 121 -18.59 4.44 25.56
CA VAL A 121 -18.57 5.66 26.40
C VAL A 121 -17.11 5.97 26.74
N LEU A 122 -16.60 7.10 26.24
CA LEU A 122 -15.19 7.46 26.37
C LEU A 122 -15.02 8.73 27.23
N PRO A 123 -13.97 8.80 28.06
CA PRO A 123 -13.58 10.04 28.71
C PRO A 123 -12.87 10.98 27.72
N ARG A 124 -12.93 12.28 27.98
CA ARG A 124 -12.01 13.24 27.35
C ARG A 124 -10.57 12.88 27.74
N GLY A 125 -9.66 12.89 26.77
CA GLY A 125 -8.25 12.62 26.97
C GLY A 125 -7.74 11.47 26.12
N ARG A 126 -6.60 10.91 26.50
CA ARG A 126 -5.93 9.82 25.79
C ARG A 126 -6.64 8.49 26.11
N VAL A 127 -7.05 7.76 25.08
CA VAL A 127 -7.60 6.40 25.18
C VAL A 127 -6.75 5.45 24.34
N GLU A 128 -6.42 4.29 24.88
CA GLU A 128 -5.67 3.27 24.12
C GLU A 128 -6.61 2.49 23.21
N VAL A 129 -6.14 2.14 22.02
CA VAL A 129 -6.90 1.41 21.02
C VAL A 129 -6.02 0.30 20.45
N GLU A 130 -6.58 -0.91 20.31
CA GLU A 130 -5.86 -2.06 19.78
C GLU A 130 -6.64 -2.76 18.67
N LEU A 131 -5.93 -3.16 17.60
CA LEU A 131 -6.43 -4.11 16.60
C LEU A 131 -5.93 -5.52 16.96
N ARG A 132 -6.85 -6.47 17.08
CA ARG A 132 -6.57 -7.85 17.48
C ARG A 132 -6.94 -8.80 16.35
N ASP A 133 -5.92 -9.29 15.65
CA ASP A 133 -6.09 -10.29 14.62
C ASP A 133 -6.58 -11.61 15.22
N LEU A 134 -7.56 -12.24 14.57
CA LEU A 134 -8.14 -13.51 15.04
C LEU A 134 -7.65 -14.72 14.25
N THR A 135 -7.07 -14.54 13.07
CA THR A 135 -6.87 -15.65 12.12
C THR A 135 -5.46 -15.72 11.53
N GLY A 136 -4.78 -14.59 11.36
CA GLY A 136 -3.52 -14.54 10.62
C GLY A 136 -3.66 -14.64 9.10
N PHE A 137 -4.86 -14.45 8.56
CA PHE A 137 -5.12 -14.46 7.11
C PHE A 137 -5.59 -13.10 6.62
N ASP A 138 -4.69 -12.12 6.73
CA ASP A 138 -4.75 -10.87 5.98
C ASP A 138 -5.96 -9.98 6.35
N GLY A 139 -6.30 -9.93 7.65
CA GLY A 139 -7.30 -8.97 8.13
C GLY A 139 -6.88 -7.54 7.88
N ARG A 140 -7.83 -6.67 7.49
CA ARG A 140 -7.53 -5.33 6.94
C ARG A 140 -8.27 -4.24 7.69
N CYS A 141 -7.51 -3.26 8.18
CA CYS A 141 -8.03 -2.09 8.85
C CYS A 141 -7.41 -0.84 8.24
N ASP A 142 -8.24 0.02 7.67
CA ASP A 142 -7.82 1.29 7.08
C ASP A 142 -7.97 2.44 8.08
N ALA A 143 -9.12 2.55 8.74
CA ALA A 143 -9.34 3.63 9.68
C ALA A 143 -10.41 3.30 10.72
N LEU A 144 -10.30 3.99 11.86
CA LEU A 144 -11.31 4.03 12.91
C LEU A 144 -11.91 5.43 12.96
N TYR A 145 -13.22 5.54 13.13
CA TYR A 145 -13.88 6.82 13.32
C TYR A 145 -14.75 6.77 14.58
N PHE A 146 -14.33 7.52 15.60
CA PHE A 146 -15.07 7.75 16.83
C PHE A 146 -15.99 8.96 16.64
N ALA A 147 -17.19 8.68 16.14
CA ALA A 147 -18.18 9.70 15.80
C ALA A 147 -19.01 10.11 17.02
N PRO A 148 -19.50 11.36 17.09
CA PRO A 148 -20.57 11.70 18.01
C PRO A 148 -21.77 10.77 17.85
N GLU A 149 -22.48 10.48 18.93
CA GLU A 149 -23.69 9.66 18.89
C GLU A 149 -24.70 10.18 17.86
N GLY A 150 -25.32 9.26 17.11
CA GLY A 150 -26.28 9.58 16.04
C GLY A 150 -25.66 9.96 14.70
N THR A 151 -24.33 10.06 14.60
CA THR A 151 -23.64 10.32 13.32
C THR A 151 -23.70 9.08 12.43
N ALA A 152 -24.12 9.27 11.17
CA ALA A 152 -24.10 8.23 10.14
C ALA A 152 -22.67 7.76 9.81
N ALA A 153 -22.57 6.65 9.07
CA ALA A 153 -21.30 6.18 8.53
C ALA A 153 -20.64 7.27 7.68
N PRO A 154 -19.30 7.38 7.69
CA PRO A 154 -18.60 8.21 6.71
C PRO A 154 -18.87 7.73 5.27
N PRO A 155 -18.64 8.57 4.24
CA PRO A 155 -18.92 8.21 2.87
C PRO A 155 -17.97 7.12 2.34
N ASP A 156 -18.47 6.24 1.48
CA ASP A 156 -17.69 5.23 0.76
C ASP A 156 -17.31 5.65 -0.68
N ASP A 157 -18.02 6.61 -1.27
CA ASP A 157 -17.65 7.15 -2.58
C ASP A 157 -16.23 7.75 -2.53
N PRO A 158 -15.30 7.38 -3.45
CA PRO A 158 -13.91 7.78 -3.36
C PRO A 158 -13.69 9.30 -3.29
N ALA A 159 -14.43 10.09 -4.06
CA ALA A 159 -14.28 11.54 -4.09
C ALA A 159 -14.83 12.18 -2.80
N ALA A 160 -16.00 11.71 -2.34
CA ALA A 160 -16.59 12.15 -1.09
C ALA A 160 -15.74 11.76 0.12
N LEU A 161 -15.18 10.53 0.14
CA LEU A 161 -14.28 10.03 1.18
C LEU A 161 -12.99 10.86 1.23
N ALA A 162 -12.37 11.13 0.07
CA ALA A 162 -11.17 11.97 0.00
C ALA A 162 -11.44 13.38 0.55
N SER A 163 -12.57 14.00 0.17
CA SER A 163 -12.96 15.33 0.68
C SER A 163 -13.23 15.30 2.18
N TRP A 164 -13.95 14.29 2.66
CA TRP A 164 -14.29 14.13 4.07
C TRP A 164 -13.03 13.92 4.93
N ARG A 165 -12.13 13.01 4.52
CA ARG A 165 -10.85 12.77 5.21
C ARG A 165 -10.03 14.04 5.32
N ARG A 166 -9.87 14.78 4.22
CA ARG A 166 -9.14 16.07 4.23
C ARG A 166 -9.72 17.04 5.24
N GLY A 167 -11.06 17.13 5.32
CA GLY A 167 -11.75 17.98 6.28
C GLY A 167 -11.53 17.56 7.73
N VAL A 168 -11.69 16.27 8.05
CA VAL A 168 -11.54 15.76 9.42
C VAL A 168 -10.08 15.80 9.90
N LEU A 169 -9.13 15.54 9.01
CA LEU A 169 -7.69 15.62 9.31
C LEU A 169 -7.15 17.06 9.33
N GLY A 170 -7.96 18.05 8.92
CA GLY A 170 -7.53 19.44 8.84
C GLY A 170 -6.38 19.65 7.83
N LEU A 171 -6.36 18.88 6.75
CA LEU A 171 -5.31 19.02 5.73
C LEU A 171 -5.45 20.37 5.00
N PRO A 172 -4.34 21.08 4.74
CA PRO A 172 -4.40 22.37 4.08
C PRO A 172 -4.88 22.23 2.63
N ASP A 173 -5.68 23.18 2.15
CA ASP A 173 -6.14 23.24 0.75
C ASP A 173 -4.96 23.24 -0.25
N ARG A 174 -3.84 23.85 0.15
CA ARG A 174 -2.60 23.87 -0.62
C ARG A 174 -1.51 23.12 0.15
N PRO A 175 -0.98 22.01 -0.40
CA PRO A 175 0.15 21.31 0.19
C PRO A 175 1.35 22.24 0.36
N PRO A 176 2.01 22.26 1.54
CA PRO A 176 3.24 22.99 1.76
C PRO A 176 4.34 22.60 0.77
N SER A 177 5.25 23.53 0.49
CA SER A 177 6.43 23.23 -0.34
C SER A 177 7.40 22.31 0.39
N ALA A 178 7.90 21.29 -0.30
CA ALA A 178 9.00 20.45 0.17
C ALA A 178 10.38 21.12 0.07
N GLY A 179 10.46 22.33 -0.49
CA GLY A 179 11.72 23.03 -0.78
C GLY A 179 11.94 23.23 -2.28
N ARG A 180 13.17 23.59 -2.63
CA ARG A 180 13.63 23.80 -4.02
C ARG A 180 14.54 22.66 -4.42
N PHE A 181 14.28 22.07 -5.57
CA PHE A 181 15.07 20.99 -6.15
C PHE A 181 15.42 21.33 -7.61
N ASP A 182 16.55 20.81 -8.07
CA ASP A 182 16.95 20.86 -9.47
C ASP A 182 16.39 19.66 -10.25
N ALA A 183 16.23 18.52 -9.57
CA ALA A 183 15.58 17.34 -10.11
C ALA A 183 14.69 16.65 -9.06
N VAL A 184 13.51 16.20 -9.48
CA VAL A 184 12.65 15.30 -8.69
C VAL A 184 12.58 13.96 -9.39
N VAL A 185 13.01 12.90 -8.70
CA VAL A 185 12.91 11.51 -9.16
C VAL A 185 11.76 10.85 -8.41
N VAL A 186 10.83 10.23 -9.13
CA VAL A 186 9.66 9.57 -8.55
C VAL A 186 9.76 8.07 -8.81
N GLY A 187 9.81 7.27 -7.75
CA GLY A 187 10.02 5.83 -7.80
C GLY A 187 11.45 5.45 -7.40
N GLY A 188 11.57 4.76 -6.28
CA GLY A 188 12.82 4.27 -5.68
C GLY A 188 13.25 2.89 -6.17
N GLY A 189 12.86 2.49 -7.38
CA GLY A 189 13.39 1.29 -8.05
C GLY A 189 14.88 1.42 -8.36
N ILE A 190 15.50 0.37 -8.89
CA ILE A 190 16.91 0.42 -9.35
C ILE A 190 17.14 1.57 -10.36
N PRO A 191 16.27 1.80 -11.36
CA PRO A 191 16.42 2.94 -12.27
C PRO A 191 16.36 4.29 -11.54
N GLY A 192 15.41 4.48 -10.63
CA GLY A 192 15.27 5.74 -9.88
C GLY A 192 16.41 5.99 -8.90
N CYS A 193 16.91 4.94 -8.23
CA CYS A 193 18.11 5.02 -7.41
C CYS A 193 19.33 5.45 -8.24
N ALA A 194 19.53 4.83 -9.41
CA ALA A 194 20.63 5.18 -10.31
C ALA A 194 20.50 6.61 -10.86
N ALA A 195 19.29 7.03 -11.24
CA ALA A 195 19.01 8.39 -11.72
C ALA A 195 19.28 9.44 -10.63
N ALA A 196 18.79 9.21 -9.41
CA ALA A 196 18.98 10.11 -8.28
C ALA A 196 20.46 10.24 -7.89
N LEU A 197 21.17 9.10 -7.79
CA LEU A 197 22.61 9.08 -7.50
C LEU A 197 23.42 9.84 -8.57
N THR A 198 23.10 9.61 -9.84
CA THR A 198 23.77 10.30 -10.96
C THR A 198 23.53 11.81 -10.90
N ALA A 199 22.27 12.23 -10.75
CA ALA A 199 21.91 13.64 -10.65
C ALA A 199 22.62 14.33 -9.47
N ALA A 200 22.67 13.69 -8.31
CA ALA A 200 23.37 14.21 -7.13
C ALA A 200 24.88 14.39 -7.39
N ARG A 201 25.52 13.39 -8.00
CA ARG A 201 26.97 13.44 -8.37
C ARG A 201 27.30 14.46 -9.45
N LEU A 202 26.31 14.86 -10.26
CA LEU A 202 26.42 15.99 -11.18
C LEU A 202 26.23 17.36 -10.49
N GLY A 203 26.07 17.38 -9.17
CA GLY A 203 25.94 18.60 -8.36
C GLY A 203 24.52 19.14 -8.26
N LEU A 204 23.51 18.39 -8.69
CA LEU A 204 22.10 18.79 -8.58
C LEU A 204 21.58 18.56 -7.17
N ARG A 205 20.65 19.40 -6.72
CA ARG A 205 19.82 19.13 -5.54
C ARG A 205 18.63 18.27 -5.94
N VAL A 206 18.54 17.07 -5.37
CA VAL A 206 17.62 16.02 -5.81
C VAL A 206 16.65 15.64 -4.70
N ALA A 207 15.37 15.49 -5.03
CA ALA A 207 14.42 14.74 -4.21
C ALA A 207 14.16 13.37 -4.85
N LEU A 208 14.40 12.27 -4.14
CA LEU A 208 13.96 10.94 -4.52
C LEU A 208 12.72 10.56 -3.70
N ILE A 209 11.57 10.45 -4.37
CA ILE A 209 10.28 10.16 -3.75
C ILE A 209 9.93 8.69 -4.00
N GLN A 210 9.69 7.92 -2.93
CA GLN A 210 9.36 6.51 -3.00
C GLN A 210 8.15 6.21 -2.10
N ASN A 211 7.12 5.57 -2.66
CA ASN A 211 5.85 5.33 -1.96
C ASN A 211 5.97 4.33 -0.80
N ARG A 212 6.92 3.39 -0.87
CA ARG A 212 7.23 2.44 0.21
C ARG A 212 8.33 2.95 1.14
N PRO A 213 8.44 2.44 2.38
CA PRO A 213 9.52 2.82 3.30
C PRO A 213 10.89 2.25 2.91
N VAL A 214 10.97 1.47 1.83
CA VAL A 214 12.21 0.84 1.35
C VAL A 214 12.48 1.12 -0.13
N LEU A 215 13.77 1.10 -0.48
CA LEU A 215 14.25 1.26 -1.86
C LEU A 215 14.47 -0.08 -2.55
N GLY A 216 14.50 -0.06 -3.89
CA GLY A 216 14.85 -1.18 -4.76
C GLY A 216 13.79 -1.60 -5.76
N GLY A 217 12.55 -1.15 -5.60
CA GLY A 217 11.43 -1.69 -6.39
C GLY A 217 11.34 -3.20 -6.19
N ASN A 218 11.35 -3.97 -7.28
CA ASN A 218 11.37 -5.44 -7.23
C ASN A 218 12.63 -6.00 -6.52
N ALA A 219 13.74 -5.25 -6.49
CA ALA A 219 14.95 -5.63 -5.77
C ALA A 219 14.95 -5.22 -4.29
N SER A 220 13.83 -4.71 -3.75
CA SER A 220 13.71 -4.37 -2.33
C SER A 220 13.81 -5.62 -1.46
N ALA A 221 14.09 -5.42 -0.16
CA ALA A 221 14.10 -6.52 0.82
C ALA A 221 12.72 -7.21 0.97
N GLU A 222 11.63 -6.52 0.59
CA GLU A 222 10.28 -7.07 0.66
C GLU A 222 10.02 -8.08 -0.46
N ILE A 223 10.58 -7.85 -1.65
CA ILE A 223 10.31 -8.64 -2.86
C ILE A 223 11.49 -9.59 -3.13
N GLY A 224 12.69 -9.04 -3.35
CA GLY A 224 13.94 -9.77 -3.48
C GLY A 224 14.34 -10.18 -4.91
N ILE A 225 13.71 -9.65 -5.95
CA ILE A 225 14.11 -9.89 -7.35
C ILE A 225 15.19 -8.89 -7.74
N THR A 226 16.46 -9.32 -7.73
CA THR A 226 17.58 -8.45 -8.10
C THR A 226 17.73 -8.31 -9.61
N PRO A 227 18.37 -7.21 -10.09
CA PRO A 227 18.76 -7.09 -11.49
C PRO A 227 19.60 -8.30 -11.94
N ARG A 228 19.51 -8.60 -13.24
CA ARG A 228 20.24 -9.69 -13.89
C ARG A 228 20.90 -9.18 -15.17
N GLY A 229 21.98 -9.82 -15.59
CA GLY A 229 22.67 -9.54 -16.84
C GLY A 229 23.82 -8.53 -16.70
N ALA A 230 24.13 -7.81 -17.79
CA ALA A 230 25.25 -6.88 -17.81
C ALA A 230 24.93 -5.58 -17.06
N GLU A 231 25.55 -5.41 -15.89
CA GLU A 231 25.36 -4.23 -15.05
C GLU A 231 26.52 -3.25 -15.13
N SER A 232 26.20 -1.97 -15.28
CA SER A 232 27.17 -0.88 -15.14
C SER A 232 27.67 -0.77 -13.69
N ALA A 233 28.82 -0.12 -13.48
CA ALA A 233 29.35 0.11 -12.14
C ALA A 233 28.35 0.86 -11.23
N LEU A 234 27.61 1.82 -11.80
CA LEU A 234 26.57 2.57 -11.10
C LEU A 234 25.43 1.65 -10.65
N VAL A 235 24.95 0.75 -11.52
CA VAL A 235 23.85 -0.16 -11.18
C VAL A 235 24.28 -1.10 -10.05
N ARG A 236 25.50 -1.64 -10.09
CA ARG A 236 26.01 -2.51 -9.00
C ARG A 236 26.08 -1.80 -7.65
N GLU A 237 26.35 -0.50 -7.65
CA GLU A 237 26.42 0.31 -6.42
C GLU A 237 25.05 0.43 -5.73
N VAL A 238 23.96 0.52 -6.50
CA VAL A 238 22.59 0.67 -5.98
C VAL A 238 21.76 -0.62 -6.00
N ALA A 239 22.22 -1.67 -6.67
CA ALA A 239 21.56 -2.98 -6.70
C ALA A 239 21.73 -3.75 -5.38
N GLY A 240 22.83 -3.53 -4.66
CA GLY A 240 23.14 -4.21 -3.41
C GLY A 240 22.30 -3.76 -2.20
N PRO A 241 22.46 -4.44 -1.06
CA PRO A 241 21.76 -4.11 0.19
C PRO A 241 22.16 -2.75 0.78
N ASN A 242 23.36 -2.24 0.45
CA ASN A 242 23.87 -0.95 0.93
C ASN A 242 23.31 0.27 0.16
N ARG A 243 22.38 0.07 -0.77
CA ARG A 243 21.88 1.14 -1.68
C ARG A 243 21.43 2.40 -0.95
N GLU A 244 20.73 2.24 0.18
CA GLU A 244 20.22 3.38 0.92
C GLU A 244 21.35 4.17 1.57
N ALA A 245 22.35 3.47 2.12
CA ALA A 245 23.54 4.11 2.68
C ALA A 245 24.32 4.88 1.62
N VAL A 246 24.46 4.32 0.40
CA VAL A 246 25.07 5.00 -0.75
C VAL A 246 24.34 6.31 -1.07
N LEU A 247 23.01 6.25 -1.21
CA LEU A 247 22.20 7.43 -1.55
C LEU A 247 22.23 8.48 -0.42
N ARG A 248 22.15 8.05 0.84
CA ARG A 248 22.22 8.96 2.01
C ARG A 248 23.58 9.63 2.19
N ALA A 249 24.65 9.07 1.62
CA ALA A 249 25.97 9.69 1.66
C ALA A 249 26.07 10.95 0.78
N GLU A 250 25.19 11.09 -0.21
CA GLU A 250 25.17 12.23 -1.13
C GLU A 250 24.42 13.42 -0.48
N ARG A 251 25.16 14.49 -0.14
CA ARG A 251 24.61 15.64 0.63
C ARG A 251 23.53 16.43 -0.11
N SER A 252 23.50 16.36 -1.44
CA SER A 252 22.51 17.05 -2.26
C SER A 252 21.28 16.20 -2.59
N LEU A 253 21.21 14.96 -2.08
CA LEU A 253 20.11 14.03 -2.30
C LEU A 253 19.25 13.89 -1.03
N GLU A 254 17.98 14.26 -1.13
CA GLU A 254 16.98 14.11 -0.08
C GLU A 254 16.06 12.92 -0.39
N LEU A 255 15.96 11.96 0.54
CA LEU A 255 15.12 10.77 0.41
C LEU A 255 13.76 10.99 1.08
N TYR A 256 12.69 10.82 0.30
CA TYR A 256 11.30 10.84 0.75
C TYR A 256 10.73 9.42 0.63
N LEU A 257 11.09 8.55 1.58
CA LEU A 257 10.57 7.19 1.69
C LEU A 257 9.20 7.21 2.40
N GLY A 258 8.26 6.38 1.93
CA GLY A 258 6.88 6.42 2.41
C GLY A 258 6.10 7.65 1.92
N TRP A 259 6.36 8.12 0.70
CA TRP A 259 5.67 9.25 0.06
C TRP A 259 5.15 8.86 -1.32
N HIS A 260 3.83 8.90 -1.49
CA HIS A 260 3.15 8.52 -2.73
C HIS A 260 2.78 9.75 -3.55
N VAL A 261 3.24 9.84 -4.80
CA VAL A 261 2.86 10.92 -5.73
C VAL A 261 1.48 10.61 -6.31
N PHE A 262 0.51 11.50 -6.09
CA PHE A 262 -0.88 11.31 -6.53
C PHE A 262 -1.38 12.44 -7.44
N ALA A 263 -0.59 13.48 -7.67
CA ALA A 263 -0.95 14.55 -8.62
C ALA A 263 0.28 15.19 -9.26
N ALA A 264 0.14 15.60 -10.52
CA ALA A 264 1.06 16.48 -11.22
C ALA A 264 0.37 17.81 -11.53
N ARG A 265 1.05 18.92 -11.23
CA ARG A 265 0.59 20.29 -11.53
C ARG A 265 1.37 20.82 -12.71
N LYS A 266 0.65 21.25 -13.75
CA LYS A 266 1.25 21.81 -14.97
C LYS A 266 1.16 23.34 -15.03
N ARG A 267 2.07 23.94 -15.78
CA ARG A 267 1.99 25.32 -16.28
C ARG A 267 2.13 25.27 -17.81
N GLY A 268 1.01 25.40 -18.52
CA GLY A 268 0.95 25.01 -19.94
C GLY A 268 1.26 23.52 -20.08
N ASP A 269 2.18 23.19 -20.98
CA ASP A 269 2.57 21.79 -21.26
C ASP A 269 3.76 21.31 -20.43
N ARG A 270 4.20 22.08 -19.43
CA ARG A 270 5.33 21.72 -18.55
C ARG A 270 4.83 21.35 -17.17
N ILE A 271 5.31 20.21 -16.65
CA ILE A 271 5.15 19.87 -15.23
C ILE A 271 5.90 20.94 -14.41
N ALA A 272 5.19 21.57 -13.49
CA ALA A 272 5.71 22.59 -12.59
C ALA A 272 5.97 22.05 -11.18
N ALA A 273 5.14 21.09 -10.74
CA ALA A 273 5.32 20.39 -9.48
C ALA A 273 4.62 19.03 -9.49
N VAL A 274 5.10 18.10 -8.67
CA VAL A 274 4.32 16.93 -8.23
C VAL A 274 3.84 17.14 -6.79
N VAL A 275 2.74 16.50 -6.43
CA VAL A 275 2.21 16.48 -5.06
C VAL A 275 2.29 15.05 -4.55
N ALA A 276 2.90 14.88 -3.37
CA ALA A 276 2.99 13.59 -2.72
C ALA A 276 2.32 13.61 -1.34
N ARG A 277 1.81 12.46 -0.92
CA ARG A 277 1.23 12.21 0.40
C ARG A 277 2.09 11.22 1.17
N SER A 278 2.34 11.49 2.44
CA SER A 278 2.95 10.52 3.36
C SER A 278 2.02 9.34 3.57
N THR A 279 2.51 8.13 3.35
CA THR A 279 1.76 6.88 3.49
C THR A 279 1.54 6.47 4.94
N ALA A 280 2.09 7.22 5.90
CA ALA A 280 1.94 6.98 7.34
C ALA A 280 1.14 8.07 8.08
N THR A 281 0.95 9.25 7.48
CA THR A 281 0.38 10.41 8.19
C THR A 281 -0.60 11.24 7.37
N SER A 282 -0.87 10.86 6.12
CA SER A 282 -1.68 11.62 5.16
C SER A 282 -1.22 13.06 4.89
N ARG A 283 -0.08 13.50 5.45
CA ARG A 283 0.51 14.82 5.19
C ARG A 283 0.89 14.95 3.73
N GLU A 284 0.55 16.07 3.12
CA GLU A 284 0.84 16.34 1.73
C GLU A 284 1.98 17.35 1.59
N LEU A 285 2.80 17.18 0.56
CA LEU A 285 3.87 18.10 0.17
C LEU A 285 3.87 18.31 -1.34
N SER A 286 4.26 19.52 -1.77
CA SER A 286 4.46 19.87 -3.17
C SER A 286 5.94 20.02 -3.50
N PHE A 287 6.39 19.33 -4.55
CA PHE A 287 7.78 19.25 -4.99
C PHE A 287 7.90 19.95 -6.34
N ALA A 288 8.58 21.08 -6.38
CA ALA A 288 8.82 21.84 -7.61
C ALA A 288 10.28 21.69 -8.05
N ALA A 289 10.48 21.44 -9.35
CA ALA A 289 11.78 21.33 -9.99
C ALA A 289 11.69 21.68 -11.48
N PRO A 290 12.79 22.05 -12.13
CA PRO A 290 12.83 22.20 -13.58
C PRO A 290 12.86 20.86 -14.32
N VAL A 291 13.26 19.77 -13.66
CA VAL A 291 13.36 18.41 -14.21
C VAL A 291 12.62 17.41 -13.33
N PHE A 292 11.81 16.54 -13.96
CA PHE A 292 11.15 15.41 -13.32
C PHE A 292 11.57 14.13 -14.04
N ILE A 293 11.94 13.10 -13.29
CA ILE A 293 12.33 11.79 -13.81
C ILE A 293 11.33 10.78 -13.26
N ASP A 294 10.48 10.26 -14.14
CA ASP A 294 9.51 9.22 -13.81
C ASP A 294 10.19 7.85 -13.83
N CYS A 295 10.25 7.23 -12.66
CA CYS A 295 10.79 5.89 -12.41
C CYS A 295 9.78 5.05 -11.61
N THR A 296 8.48 5.32 -11.74
CA THR A 296 7.44 4.57 -11.00
C THR A 296 7.27 3.14 -11.48
N GLY A 297 7.86 2.79 -12.64
CA GLY A 297 7.69 1.51 -13.31
C GLY A 297 6.39 1.41 -14.13
N THR A 298 5.56 2.45 -14.09
CA THR A 298 4.22 2.47 -14.69
C THR A 298 3.90 3.75 -15.45
N GLY A 299 4.84 4.72 -15.49
CA GLY A 299 4.61 6.03 -16.10
C GLY A 299 3.59 6.90 -15.37
N ALA A 300 3.42 6.72 -14.06
CA ALA A 300 2.33 7.33 -13.31
C ALA A 300 2.42 8.86 -13.27
N VAL A 301 3.62 9.45 -13.22
CA VAL A 301 3.78 10.92 -13.27
C VAL A 301 3.37 11.45 -14.65
N GLY A 302 3.74 10.74 -15.72
CA GLY A 302 3.30 11.05 -17.08
C GLY A 302 1.77 11.03 -17.21
N ALA A 303 1.13 9.96 -16.76
CA ALA A 303 -0.33 9.83 -16.77
C ALA A 303 -1.01 10.93 -15.93
N LEU A 304 -0.49 11.23 -14.72
CA LEU A 304 -0.99 12.32 -13.87
C LEU A 304 -0.81 13.71 -14.50
N ALA A 305 0.18 13.87 -15.37
CA ALA A 305 0.39 15.08 -16.16
C ALA A 305 -0.52 15.14 -17.41
N GLY A 306 -1.33 14.10 -17.66
CA GLY A 306 -2.20 13.99 -18.84
C GLY A 306 -1.44 13.72 -20.12
N ALA A 307 -0.29 13.02 -20.05
CA ALA A 307 0.33 12.44 -21.23
C ALA A 307 -0.48 11.23 -21.72
N ASP A 308 -0.41 10.96 -23.02
CA ASP A 308 -0.94 9.71 -23.58
C ASP A 308 -0.16 8.52 -23.02
N PHE A 309 -0.85 7.42 -22.75
CA PHE A 309 -0.27 6.18 -22.24
C PHE A 309 -0.93 4.97 -22.90
N ARG A 310 -0.30 3.81 -22.77
CA ARG A 310 -0.80 2.53 -23.28
C ARG A 310 -0.75 1.48 -22.18
N MET A 311 -1.54 0.44 -22.34
CA MET A 311 -1.44 -0.79 -21.56
C MET A 311 -1.50 -1.98 -22.50
N GLY A 312 -0.74 -3.02 -22.19
CA GLY A 312 -0.68 -4.24 -23.00
C GLY A 312 0.45 -4.21 -24.03
N ARG A 313 0.28 -4.96 -25.13
CA ARG A 313 1.27 -5.09 -26.21
C ARG A 313 0.78 -4.43 -27.48
N GLU A 314 1.70 -3.81 -28.18
CA GLU A 314 1.48 -3.22 -29.50
C GLU A 314 1.34 -4.28 -30.59
N GLY A 315 0.61 -3.94 -31.66
CA GLY A 315 0.57 -4.77 -32.86
C GLY A 315 1.85 -4.60 -33.68
N ARG A 316 2.33 -5.70 -34.27
CA ARG A 316 3.55 -5.74 -35.10
C ARG A 316 3.62 -4.65 -36.17
N ALA A 317 2.49 -4.33 -36.80
CA ALA A 317 2.42 -3.35 -37.88
C ALA A 317 2.64 -1.90 -37.42
N GLU A 318 2.46 -1.59 -36.13
CA GLU A 318 2.55 -0.22 -35.61
C GLU A 318 3.99 0.30 -35.60
N PHE A 319 4.95 -0.54 -35.19
CA PHE A 319 6.37 -0.17 -35.05
C PHE A 319 7.33 -1.08 -35.82
N ALA A 320 6.82 -1.99 -36.64
CA ALA A 320 7.60 -3.00 -37.36
C ALA A 320 8.42 -3.93 -36.43
N GLU A 321 7.89 -4.23 -35.24
CA GLU A 321 8.53 -5.06 -34.22
C GLU A 321 8.25 -6.56 -34.46
N SER A 322 9.25 -7.31 -34.93
CA SER A 322 9.04 -8.70 -35.39
C SER A 322 8.54 -9.67 -34.30
N LEU A 323 8.85 -9.38 -33.03
CA LEU A 323 8.46 -10.20 -31.87
C LEU A 323 7.11 -9.78 -31.27
N ALA A 324 6.52 -8.67 -31.72
CA ALA A 324 5.20 -8.24 -31.26
C ALA A 324 4.07 -9.14 -31.81
N PRO A 325 2.92 -9.20 -31.10
CA PRO A 325 1.74 -9.91 -31.60
C PRO A 325 1.23 -9.31 -32.91
N GLU A 326 0.46 -10.07 -33.68
CA GLU A 326 -0.07 -9.61 -34.97
C GLU A 326 -1.01 -8.39 -34.80
N ALA A 327 -1.90 -8.47 -33.81
CA ALA A 327 -2.76 -7.38 -33.37
C ALA A 327 -2.40 -6.99 -31.94
N ALA A 328 -2.67 -5.72 -31.58
CA ALA A 328 -2.51 -5.26 -30.21
C ALA A 328 -3.47 -6.00 -29.27
N ASP A 329 -3.03 -6.23 -28.04
CA ASP A 329 -3.84 -6.84 -26.99
C ASP A 329 -3.52 -6.25 -25.62
N ALA A 330 -4.34 -6.61 -24.63
CA ALA A 330 -4.20 -6.12 -23.25
C ALA A 330 -3.16 -6.90 -22.43
N MET A 331 -2.41 -7.84 -23.03
CA MET A 331 -1.53 -8.70 -22.25
C MET A 331 -0.32 -7.90 -21.75
N HIS A 332 0.00 -8.04 -20.47
CA HIS A 332 1.26 -7.57 -19.89
C HIS A 332 1.86 -8.64 -18.98
N HIS A 333 3.01 -8.36 -18.39
CA HIS A 333 3.56 -9.23 -17.37
C HIS A 333 2.62 -9.31 -16.16
N GLY A 334 2.44 -10.52 -15.63
CA GLY A 334 1.64 -10.70 -14.44
C GLY A 334 2.36 -10.17 -13.20
N SER A 335 1.63 -10.09 -12.10
CA SER A 335 2.19 -9.81 -10.79
C SER A 335 2.68 -11.11 -10.16
N THR A 336 3.87 -11.07 -9.57
CA THR A 336 4.49 -12.24 -8.93
C THR A 336 4.49 -12.10 -7.41
N VAL A 337 3.91 -13.06 -6.69
CA VAL A 337 4.15 -13.21 -5.24
C VAL A 337 5.21 -14.27 -5.02
N ILE A 338 6.27 -13.89 -4.30
CA ILE A 338 7.34 -14.79 -3.91
C ILE A 338 7.06 -15.31 -2.50
N PHE A 339 7.33 -16.58 -2.29
CA PHE A 339 7.19 -17.22 -0.99
C PHE A 339 8.35 -18.18 -0.72
N ALA A 340 8.57 -18.43 0.56
CA ALA A 340 9.60 -19.35 1.03
C ALA A 340 8.98 -20.35 2.00
N THR A 341 9.46 -21.59 1.90
CA THR A 341 9.18 -22.64 2.89
C THR A 341 10.46 -23.01 3.61
N ARG A 342 10.33 -23.58 4.80
CA ARG A 342 11.45 -24.17 5.54
C ARG A 342 10.99 -25.43 6.27
N MET A 343 11.94 -26.22 6.75
CA MET A 343 11.66 -27.37 7.62
C MET A 343 11.85 -26.95 9.08
N ALA A 344 10.78 -27.04 9.86
CA ALA A 344 10.80 -26.84 11.29
C ALA A 344 11.51 -28.00 12.02
N ALA A 345 11.96 -27.75 13.25
CA ALA A 345 12.56 -28.80 14.08
C ALA A 345 11.55 -29.87 14.52
N LEU A 346 10.28 -29.50 14.65
CA LEU A 346 9.18 -30.37 15.05
C LEU A 346 8.02 -30.28 14.03
N PRO A 347 7.12 -31.28 14.00
CA PRO A 347 5.93 -31.22 13.15
C PRO A 347 5.09 -29.95 13.39
N THR A 348 4.56 -29.38 12.31
CA THR A 348 3.74 -28.17 12.31
C THR A 348 2.39 -28.42 11.63
N SER A 349 1.35 -27.74 12.10
CA SER A 349 0.06 -27.69 11.44
C SER A 349 -0.09 -26.42 10.58
N PHE A 350 -1.03 -26.46 9.65
CA PHE A 350 -1.50 -25.30 8.90
C PHE A 350 -3.05 -25.33 8.90
N PRO A 351 -3.73 -24.19 9.05
CA PRO A 351 -5.20 -24.19 9.08
C PRO A 351 -5.83 -24.71 7.79
N ASP A 352 -7.06 -25.22 7.90
CA ASP A 352 -7.87 -25.54 6.74
C ASP A 352 -8.26 -24.26 5.99
N VAL A 353 -8.02 -24.22 4.69
CA VAL A 353 -8.25 -23.06 3.83
C VAL A 353 -9.02 -23.44 2.57
N PRO A 354 -10.27 -23.94 2.68
CA PRO A 354 -11.04 -24.42 1.52
C PRO A 354 -11.26 -23.33 0.47
N TRP A 355 -11.33 -22.07 0.89
CA TRP A 355 -11.40 -20.91 -0.01
C TRP A 355 -10.13 -20.70 -0.85
N ALA A 356 -8.96 -21.04 -0.31
CA ALA A 356 -7.68 -20.96 -1.00
C ALA A 356 -7.45 -22.21 -1.87
N GLU A 357 -7.85 -23.39 -1.38
CA GLU A 357 -7.81 -24.65 -2.13
C GLU A 357 -8.69 -24.58 -3.40
N ALA A 358 -9.82 -23.87 -3.36
CA ALA A 358 -10.66 -23.63 -4.53
C ALA A 358 -9.93 -22.85 -5.65
N VAL A 359 -8.99 -21.97 -5.30
CA VAL A 359 -8.18 -21.20 -6.25
C VAL A 359 -7.02 -22.02 -6.79
N SER A 360 -6.28 -22.71 -5.90
CA SER A 360 -5.16 -23.57 -6.29
C SER A 360 -5.58 -24.87 -6.99
N ARG A 361 -6.86 -25.26 -6.91
CA ARG A 361 -7.46 -26.42 -7.59
C ARG A 361 -6.70 -27.73 -7.36
N GLY A 362 -6.25 -27.95 -6.13
CA GLY A 362 -5.51 -29.14 -5.74
C GLY A 362 -4.08 -29.22 -6.28
N TYR A 363 -3.56 -28.13 -6.85
CA TYR A 363 -2.14 -28.00 -7.14
C TYR A 363 -1.36 -28.04 -5.82
N SER A 364 -0.37 -28.93 -5.73
CA SER A 364 0.40 -29.19 -4.51
C SER A 364 1.90 -29.17 -4.74
N ASP A 365 2.32 -28.90 -5.98
CA ASP A 365 3.72 -28.74 -6.28
C ASP A 365 4.14 -27.38 -5.74
N LEU A 366 4.85 -27.40 -4.62
CA LEU A 366 5.46 -26.19 -4.11
C LEU A 366 6.71 -25.84 -4.93
N GLY A 367 7.21 -26.73 -5.78
CA GLY A 367 8.35 -26.54 -6.66
C GLY A 367 8.11 -25.49 -7.75
N GLY A 368 8.67 -24.31 -7.52
CA GLY A 368 9.03 -23.31 -8.54
C GLY A 368 10.56 -23.17 -8.64
N GLN A 369 11.27 -24.31 -8.59
CA GLN A 369 12.72 -24.33 -8.46
C GLN A 369 13.39 -23.66 -9.67
N VAL A 370 13.99 -22.52 -9.39
CA VAL A 370 15.37 -22.21 -9.79
C VAL A 370 16.20 -23.49 -9.62
N VAL A 371 16.48 -24.17 -10.72
CA VAL A 371 17.37 -25.34 -10.76
C VAL A 371 18.75 -24.87 -11.19
N ASP A 372 19.35 -23.92 -10.48
CA ASP A 372 20.80 -23.81 -10.41
C ASP A 372 21.22 -22.87 -9.27
N GLN A 373 22.41 -23.08 -8.71
CA GLN A 373 23.00 -22.24 -7.65
C GLN A 373 23.27 -20.78 -8.07
N HIS A 374 22.74 -20.33 -9.21
CA HIS A 374 22.86 -18.99 -9.77
C HIS A 374 21.79 -17.99 -9.28
N ASP A 375 20.57 -18.41 -8.92
CA ASP A 375 19.48 -17.45 -8.62
C ASP A 375 19.19 -17.26 -7.13
N ASN A 376 20.12 -17.65 -6.25
CA ASN A 376 19.91 -17.64 -4.79
C ASN A 376 20.83 -16.68 -4.03
N VAL A 377 20.79 -15.40 -4.38
CA VAL A 377 21.23 -14.35 -3.44
C VAL A 377 20.01 -13.92 -2.61
N GLY A 378 19.60 -14.73 -1.63
CA GLY A 378 18.54 -14.34 -0.68
C GLY A 378 17.58 -15.41 -0.14
N GLY A 379 17.70 -16.68 -0.53
CA GLY A 379 16.88 -17.76 0.04
C GLY A 379 15.43 -17.79 -0.45
N LEU A 380 15.17 -17.30 -1.67
CA LEU A 380 13.86 -17.34 -2.31
C LEU A 380 13.69 -18.70 -2.98
N THR A 381 12.65 -19.46 -2.62
CA THR A 381 12.49 -20.84 -3.11
C THR A 381 11.40 -20.99 -4.16
N HIS A 382 10.34 -20.17 -4.15
CA HIS A 382 9.15 -20.38 -4.98
C HIS A 382 8.39 -19.07 -5.35
N PHE A 383 7.62 -19.09 -6.43
CA PHE A 383 6.78 -17.96 -6.87
C PHE A 383 5.47 -18.40 -7.53
N TRP A 384 4.46 -17.52 -7.51
CA TRP A 384 3.25 -17.60 -8.34
C TRP A 384 3.09 -16.30 -9.11
N GLU A 385 2.61 -16.40 -10.36
CA GLU A 385 2.33 -15.24 -11.21
C GLU A 385 0.89 -15.27 -11.73
N TYR A 386 0.21 -14.12 -11.71
CA TYR A 386 -1.17 -13.97 -12.16
C TYR A 386 -1.45 -12.53 -12.62
N GLY A 387 -2.51 -12.35 -13.41
CA GLY A 387 -3.02 -11.02 -13.77
C GLY A 387 -2.52 -10.47 -15.11
N GLN A 388 -2.00 -11.30 -16.01
CA GLN A 388 -1.49 -10.88 -17.33
C GLN A 388 -2.52 -10.17 -18.21
N TYR A 389 -3.82 -10.27 -17.90
CA TYR A 389 -4.93 -9.70 -18.65
C TYR A 389 -5.88 -8.86 -17.79
N LEU A 390 -5.46 -8.50 -16.57
CA LEU A 390 -6.23 -7.69 -15.62
C LEU A 390 -5.54 -6.33 -15.47
N ASP A 391 -6.28 -5.26 -15.18
CA ASP A 391 -5.67 -3.94 -14.98
C ASP A 391 -4.73 -3.98 -13.76
N PRO A 392 -3.39 -3.90 -13.94
CA PRO A 392 -2.42 -4.10 -12.86
C PRO A 392 -2.39 -2.92 -11.88
N LEU A 393 -3.12 -1.84 -12.15
CA LEU A 393 -3.27 -0.69 -11.27
C LEU A 393 -4.62 -0.75 -10.54
N ARG A 394 -5.72 -0.91 -11.29
CA ARG A 394 -7.07 -0.88 -10.72
C ARG A 394 -7.46 -2.17 -10.03
N GLU A 395 -6.98 -3.30 -10.52
CA GLU A 395 -7.27 -4.64 -9.99
C GLU A 395 -6.11 -5.21 -9.17
N ALA A 396 -5.09 -4.39 -8.88
CA ALA A 396 -3.85 -4.79 -8.20
C ALA A 396 -4.10 -5.52 -6.87
N GLU A 397 -5.04 -5.03 -6.05
CA GLU A 397 -5.39 -5.67 -4.78
C GLU A 397 -6.04 -7.05 -5.02
N ALA A 398 -6.93 -7.16 -6.00
CA ALA A 398 -7.59 -8.42 -6.34
C ALA A 398 -6.60 -9.45 -6.93
N ILE A 399 -5.65 -8.99 -7.74
CA ILE A 399 -4.56 -9.82 -8.27
C ILE A 399 -3.72 -10.37 -7.11
N ARG A 400 -3.32 -9.51 -6.15
CA ARG A 400 -2.62 -9.96 -4.94
C ARG A 400 -3.45 -10.98 -4.17
N ASP A 401 -4.71 -10.68 -3.92
CA ASP A 401 -5.61 -11.54 -3.13
C ASP A 401 -5.75 -12.93 -3.79
N HIS A 402 -5.81 -13.00 -5.12
CA HIS A 402 -5.77 -14.25 -5.87
C HIS A 402 -4.45 -15.02 -5.66
N LEU A 403 -3.32 -14.33 -5.73
CA LEU A 403 -2.00 -14.94 -5.53
C LEU A 403 -1.83 -15.48 -4.10
N LEU A 404 -2.34 -14.77 -3.09
CA LEU A 404 -2.34 -15.24 -1.70
C LEU A 404 -3.17 -16.52 -1.56
N CYS A 405 -4.38 -16.56 -2.12
CA CYS A 405 -5.20 -17.78 -2.17
C CYS A 405 -4.47 -18.94 -2.87
N ALA A 406 -3.80 -18.68 -3.99
CA ALA A 406 -3.04 -19.71 -4.70
C ALA A 406 -1.92 -20.30 -3.83
N VAL A 407 -1.14 -19.46 -3.16
CA VAL A 407 -0.04 -19.89 -2.27
C VAL A 407 -0.58 -20.67 -1.06
N TYR A 408 -1.56 -20.14 -0.34
CA TYR A 408 -2.12 -20.81 0.85
C TYR A 408 -2.78 -22.14 0.49
N GLY A 409 -3.54 -22.18 -0.60
CA GLY A 409 -4.22 -23.40 -1.06
C GLY A 409 -3.23 -24.47 -1.52
N ALA A 410 -2.18 -24.08 -2.25
CA ALA A 410 -1.15 -25.02 -2.68
C ALA A 410 -0.36 -25.58 -1.50
N PHE A 411 -0.02 -24.73 -0.51
CA PHE A 411 0.65 -25.15 0.71
C PHE A 411 -0.19 -26.12 1.54
N ALA A 412 -1.48 -25.81 1.76
CA ALA A 412 -2.41 -26.67 2.48
C ALA A 412 -2.56 -28.04 1.78
N THR A 413 -2.74 -28.03 0.46
CA THR A 413 -2.85 -29.25 -0.35
C THR A 413 -1.57 -30.08 -0.25
N ALA A 414 -0.39 -29.46 -0.32
CA ALA A 414 0.89 -30.16 -0.20
C ALA A 414 1.07 -30.85 1.16
N LYS A 415 0.71 -30.20 2.28
CA LYS A 415 0.75 -30.83 3.61
C LYS A 415 -0.27 -31.98 3.71
N ARG A 416 -1.48 -31.80 3.16
CA ARG A 416 -2.55 -32.80 3.20
C ARG A 416 -2.26 -34.05 2.36
N LEU A 417 -1.68 -33.90 1.17
CA LEU A 417 -1.36 -35.03 0.27
C LEU A 417 -0.14 -35.83 0.74
N HIS A 418 0.79 -35.20 1.45
CA HIS A 418 2.03 -35.83 1.91
C HIS A 418 2.29 -35.57 3.40
N PRO A 419 1.39 -35.99 4.32
CA PRO A 419 1.43 -35.59 5.73
C PRO A 419 2.69 -36.05 6.47
N GLU A 420 3.25 -37.21 6.12
CA GLU A 420 4.49 -37.70 6.72
C GLU A 420 5.71 -36.93 6.20
N ARG A 421 5.83 -36.73 4.88
CA ARG A 421 6.93 -36.00 4.24
C ARG A 421 6.95 -34.52 4.63
N ASN A 422 5.77 -33.91 4.72
CA ASN A 422 5.59 -32.48 4.95
C ASN A 422 5.17 -32.17 6.40
N ALA A 423 5.35 -33.11 7.33
CA ALA A 423 5.02 -32.94 8.74
C ALA A 423 5.68 -31.68 9.31
N ASN A 424 6.97 -31.49 9.03
CA ASN A 424 7.77 -30.37 9.52
C ASN A 424 7.80 -29.17 8.56
N LEU A 425 7.18 -29.28 7.37
CA LEU A 425 7.18 -28.20 6.39
C LEU A 425 6.35 -27.02 6.91
N GLU A 426 6.93 -25.82 6.91
CA GLU A 426 6.25 -24.58 7.28
C GLU A 426 6.40 -23.51 6.19
N LEU A 427 5.37 -22.67 6.06
CA LEU A 427 5.41 -21.47 5.24
C LEU A 427 6.20 -20.41 6.01
N ALA A 428 7.43 -20.13 5.55
CA ALA A 428 8.37 -19.27 6.26
C ALA A 428 8.12 -17.78 5.96
N ARG A 429 7.73 -17.48 4.72
CA ARG A 429 7.46 -16.12 4.25
C ARG A 429 6.53 -16.18 3.04
N VAL A 430 5.60 -15.25 2.95
CA VAL A 430 4.89 -14.90 1.71
C VAL A 430 5.02 -13.39 1.52
N GLY A 431 5.28 -12.94 0.29
CA GLY A 431 5.34 -11.52 -0.01
C GLY A 431 3.94 -10.90 -0.04
N ILE A 432 3.74 -9.80 0.69
CA ILE A 432 2.51 -8.99 0.59
C ILE A 432 2.53 -7.99 -0.56
N VAL A 433 3.73 -7.68 -1.06
CA VAL A 433 3.96 -6.80 -2.20
C VAL A 433 4.24 -7.69 -3.40
N PRO A 434 3.31 -7.83 -4.37
CA PRO A 434 3.60 -8.51 -5.61
C PRO A 434 4.67 -7.72 -6.38
N ALA A 435 5.61 -8.44 -6.99
CA ALA A 435 6.48 -7.87 -7.99
C ALA A 435 5.65 -7.60 -9.25
N GLY A 436 5.53 -6.33 -9.64
CA GLY A 436 4.91 -5.97 -10.91
C GLY A 436 5.93 -6.00 -12.04
N GLY A 437 5.48 -6.36 -13.24
CA GLY A 437 6.21 -6.02 -14.46
C GLY A 437 6.02 -4.54 -14.80
N GLU A 438 6.98 -3.97 -15.54
CA GLU A 438 6.88 -2.58 -15.98
C GLU A 438 5.79 -2.45 -17.06
N SER A 439 4.89 -1.48 -16.90
CA SER A 439 3.96 -1.04 -17.95
C SER A 439 4.50 0.25 -18.56
N ARG A 440 4.35 0.39 -19.89
CA ARG A 440 4.96 1.48 -20.67
C ARG A 440 3.99 2.58 -21.04
#